data_AF-A0A7J5ERY5-F1
#
_entry.id   AF-A0A7J5ERY5-F1
#
_cell.length_a   1.000
_cell.length_b   1.000
_cell.length_c   1.000
_cell.angle_alpha   90.00
_cell.angle_beta   90.00
_cell.angle_gamma   90.00
#
_symmetry.space_group_name_H-M   'P 1'
#
loop_
_entity.id
_entity.type
_entity.pdbx_description
1 polymer ?
#
loop_
_entity_poly.entity_id
_entity_poly.type
_entity_poly.pdbx_seq_one_letter_code
_entity_poly.pdbx_strand_id
1 'polypeptide(L)'
;MLSAHQVRNKARRAVKRREEDIEQMEIEGGELNLIPYLDIVTNLMLFLLASVSANIIFGQINTQLPDQGAPPPDQVNNPAQPPNEQPLGIAVAVTKEKLLLFSISGLEGSLKAPRLELSKTGRPGDPCDGAYQCETNKCVKQVCVEDPTADVTPVFDYRTLNTALVEIASRRFANQMRKPETYQAVLMADPTVPYGTLISVIGAMRCKMPDFGKEVATCYLPTADEKLKANPNPVDDDARLYDTERTPYDPNKHALFSDVVFSGGFR
;
A
#
# COMPACT_ATOMS: atom_id res chain seq x y z
N MET A 1 -6.65 69.79 62.35
CA MET A 1 -7.03 68.41 62.74
C MET A 1 -8.45 68.16 62.27
N LEU A 2 -8.68 67.21 61.37
CA LEU A 2 -10.03 66.92 60.84
C LEU A 2 -10.89 66.27 61.93
N SER A 3 -12.12 66.76 62.09
CA SER A 3 -13.08 66.25 63.08
C SER A 3 -13.46 64.80 62.77
N ALA A 4 -13.56 63.95 63.80
CA ALA A 4 -13.83 62.51 63.69
C ALA A 4 -15.09 62.18 62.86
N HIS A 5 -16.05 63.10 62.80
CA HIS A 5 -17.26 62.96 61.98
C HIS A 5 -16.97 63.03 60.47
N GLN A 6 -16.05 63.89 60.05
CA GLN A 6 -15.66 64.04 58.65
C GLN A 6 -14.86 62.83 58.15
N VAL A 7 -14.03 62.23 59.01
CA VAL A 7 -13.28 61.01 58.71
C VAL A 7 -14.23 59.82 58.51
N ARG A 8 -15.24 59.67 59.37
CA ARG A 8 -16.25 58.60 59.25
C ARG A 8 -17.08 58.72 57.96
N ASN A 9 -17.50 59.93 57.59
CA ASN A 9 -18.25 60.15 56.35
C ASN A 9 -17.40 59.91 55.10
N LYS A 10 -16.11 60.27 55.14
CA LYS A 10 -15.16 60.01 54.05
C LYS A 10 -14.86 58.51 53.91
N ALA A 11 -14.72 57.80 55.03
CA ALA A 11 -14.52 56.34 55.04
C ALA A 11 -15.73 55.58 54.46
N ARG A 12 -16.97 55.94 54.85
CA ARG A 12 -18.18 55.30 54.31
C ARG A 12 -18.35 55.53 52.81
N ARG A 13 -18.03 56.73 52.30
CA ARG A 13 -18.06 57.00 50.85
C ARG A 13 -17.00 56.23 50.07
N ALA A 14 -15.82 56.00 50.68
CA ALA A 14 -14.76 55.22 50.05
C ALA A 14 -15.10 53.72 50.01
N VAL A 15 -15.77 53.19 51.05
CA VAL A 15 -16.24 51.80 51.08
C VAL A 15 -17.35 51.58 50.06
N LYS A 16 -18.34 52.48 50.00
CA LYS A 16 -19.45 52.36 49.04
C LYS A 16 -18.98 52.34 47.58
N ARG A 17 -17.97 53.15 47.23
CA ARG A 17 -17.38 53.14 45.88
C ARG A 17 -16.67 51.82 45.56
N ARG A 18 -16.00 51.22 46.55
CA ARG A 18 -15.37 49.91 46.37
C ARG A 18 -16.41 48.80 46.21
N GLU A 19 -17.52 48.88 46.94
CA GLU A 19 -18.63 47.92 46.79
C GLU A 19 -19.27 48.03 45.39
N GLU A 20 -19.54 49.26 44.92
CA GLU A 20 -20.05 49.50 43.56
C GLU A 20 -19.09 48.99 42.47
N ASP A 21 -17.77 49.23 42.61
CA ASP A 21 -16.75 48.72 41.67
C ASP A 21 -16.69 47.18 41.67
N ILE A 22 -16.88 46.52 42.82
CA ILE A 22 -16.88 45.05 42.93
C ILE A 22 -18.14 44.45 42.29
N GLU A 23 -19.31 45.05 42.56
CA GLU A 23 -20.59 44.60 41.99
C GLU A 23 -20.59 44.71 40.46
N GLN A 24 -19.94 45.75 39.92
CA GLN A 24 -19.80 45.95 38.47
C GLN A 24 -18.84 44.92 37.82
N MET A 25 -17.75 44.55 38.51
CA MET A 25 -16.84 43.49 38.07
C MET A 25 -17.46 42.09 38.13
N GLU A 26 -18.37 41.83 39.08
CA GLU A 26 -19.09 40.54 39.15
C GLU A 26 -20.14 40.41 38.02
N ILE A 27 -20.74 41.51 37.57
CA ILE A 27 -21.71 41.51 36.45
C ILE A 27 -21.01 41.31 35.09
N GLU A 28 -19.84 41.90 34.89
CA GLU A 28 -19.07 41.78 33.62
C GLU A 28 -18.32 40.44 33.47
N GLY A 29 -18.16 39.67 34.55
CA GLY A 29 -17.60 38.32 34.53
C GLY A 29 -18.60 37.21 34.18
N GLY A 30 -19.88 37.54 33.99
CA GLY A 30 -20.97 36.59 33.75
C GLY A 30 -21.14 36.12 32.30
N GLU A 31 -20.52 36.80 31.34
CA GLU A 31 -20.57 36.41 29.93
C GLU A 31 -19.29 35.63 29.57
N LEU A 32 -19.38 34.30 29.59
CA LEU A 32 -18.30 33.44 29.14
C LEU A 32 -17.98 33.77 27.67
N ASN A 33 -16.84 34.41 27.42
CA ASN A 33 -16.42 34.75 26.07
C ASN A 33 -16.08 33.46 25.31
N LEU A 34 -17.03 32.96 24.51
CA LEU A 34 -16.92 31.68 23.81
C LEU A 34 -15.93 31.70 22.64
N ILE A 35 -15.55 32.88 22.14
CA ILE A 35 -14.68 33.02 20.96
C ILE A 35 -13.34 32.28 21.14
N PRO A 36 -12.56 32.48 22.23
CA PRO A 36 -11.33 31.72 22.46
C PRO A 36 -11.57 30.21 22.68
N TYR A 37 -12.69 29.81 23.29
CA TYR A 37 -13.00 28.39 23.48
C TYR A 37 -13.33 27.69 22.16
N LEU A 38 -14.03 28.39 21.28
CA LEU A 38 -14.42 27.87 19.98
C LEU A 38 -13.19 27.66 19.08
N ASP A 39 -12.20 28.57 19.14
CA ASP A 39 -10.92 28.43 18.42
C ASP A 39 -10.06 27.26 18.96
N ILE A 40 -10.07 27.04 20.28
CA ILE A 40 -9.41 25.87 20.87
C ILE A 40 -10.07 24.57 20.37
N VAL A 41 -11.41 24.51 20.37
CA VAL A 41 -12.16 23.30 19.97
C VAL A 41 -12.04 23.04 18.47
N THR A 42 -12.09 24.06 17.61
CA THR A 42 -11.93 23.88 16.15
C THR A 42 -10.53 23.41 15.79
N ASN A 43 -9.49 23.95 16.41
CA ASN A 43 -8.12 23.47 16.19
C ASN A 43 -7.91 22.05 16.72
N LEU A 44 -8.53 21.71 17.85
CA LEU A 44 -8.55 20.32 18.37
C LEU A 44 -9.28 19.37 17.42
N MET A 45 -10.42 19.78 16.85
CA MET A 45 -11.17 18.99 15.88
C MET A 45 -10.39 18.78 14.59
N LEU A 46 -9.71 19.82 14.08
CA LEU A 46 -8.82 19.70 12.92
C LEU A 46 -7.64 18.77 13.21
N PHE A 47 -7.04 18.85 14.41
CA PHE A 47 -5.97 17.95 14.82
C PHE A 47 -6.45 16.50 14.99
N LEU A 48 -7.66 16.28 15.53
CA LEU A 48 -8.26 14.96 15.68
C LEU A 48 -8.66 14.36 14.33
N LEU A 49 -9.25 15.16 13.42
CA LEU A 49 -9.55 14.74 12.06
C LEU A 49 -8.27 14.41 11.28
N ALA A 50 -7.22 15.22 11.43
CA ALA A 50 -5.89 14.92 10.88
C ALA A 50 -5.31 13.63 11.48
N SER A 51 -5.42 13.43 12.79
CA SER A 51 -4.94 12.22 13.48
C SER A 51 -5.71 10.95 13.08
N VAL A 52 -7.04 11.02 12.91
CA VAL A 52 -7.85 9.88 12.47
C VAL A 52 -7.60 9.57 10.99
N SER A 53 -7.47 10.59 10.14
CA SER A 53 -7.11 10.40 8.72
C SER A 53 -5.69 9.84 8.55
N ALA A 54 -4.74 10.24 9.41
CA ALA A 54 -3.41 9.64 9.45
C ALA A 54 -3.47 8.15 9.85
N ASN A 55 -4.30 7.77 10.83
CA ASN A 55 -4.40 6.36 11.24
C ASN A 55 -5.05 5.46 10.18
N ILE A 56 -5.94 5.97 9.32
CA ILE A 56 -6.53 5.18 8.22
C ILE A 56 -5.54 4.99 7.06
N ILE A 57 -4.58 5.91 6.88
CA ILE A 57 -3.53 5.79 5.84
C ILE A 57 -2.31 5.01 6.36
N PHE A 58 -2.00 5.08 7.65
CA PHE A 58 -0.81 4.44 8.25
C PHE A 58 -1.08 3.12 8.99
N GLY A 59 -2.34 2.68 9.14
CA GLY A 59 -2.68 1.42 9.80
C GLY A 59 -2.23 0.14 9.06
N GLN A 60 -1.77 0.25 7.81
CA GLN A 60 -1.32 -0.91 7.01
C GLN A 60 -0.05 -0.66 6.17
N ILE A 61 0.58 0.51 6.22
CA ILE A 61 1.83 0.75 5.49
C ILE A 61 2.91 1.17 6.47
N ASN A 62 3.59 0.16 7.02
CA ASN A 62 4.81 0.35 7.78
C ASN A 62 5.92 0.72 6.80
N THR A 63 6.21 2.02 6.66
CA THR A 63 7.23 2.58 5.77
C THR A 63 8.65 2.41 6.31
N GLN A 64 8.96 1.27 6.93
CA GLN A 64 10.35 0.94 7.24
C GLN A 64 11.04 0.56 5.94
N LEU A 65 11.96 1.42 5.50
CA LEU A 65 12.86 1.09 4.40
C LEU A 65 13.62 -0.22 4.72
N PRO A 66 13.92 -1.09 3.74
CA PRO A 66 14.48 -2.42 3.95
C PRO A 66 15.94 -2.47 4.42
N ASP A 67 16.45 -1.50 5.18
CA ASP A 67 17.88 -1.51 5.56
C ASP A 67 18.22 -1.18 7.03
N GLN A 68 17.28 -0.78 7.91
CA GLN A 68 17.63 -0.52 9.34
C GLN A 68 16.58 -0.87 10.42
N GLY A 69 15.54 -1.66 10.11
CA GLY A 69 14.56 -2.12 11.11
C GLY A 69 14.46 -3.64 11.13
N ALA A 70 14.41 -4.24 12.32
CA ALA A 70 13.99 -5.64 12.44
C ALA A 70 12.59 -5.79 11.82
N PRO A 71 12.33 -6.86 11.03
CA PRO A 71 11.05 -7.04 10.38
C PRO A 71 9.90 -6.99 11.40
N PRO A 72 8.70 -6.51 11.01
CA PRO A 72 7.52 -6.55 11.85
C PRO A 72 7.32 -7.96 12.42
N PRO A 73 6.85 -8.14 13.68
CA PRO A 73 6.68 -9.46 14.28
C PRO A 73 5.80 -10.42 13.45
N ASP A 74 4.93 -9.89 12.57
CA ASP A 74 4.09 -10.68 11.66
C ASP A 74 4.75 -11.05 10.31
N GLN A 75 5.94 -10.49 10.01
CA GLN A 75 6.78 -10.84 8.85
C GLN A 75 8.12 -11.48 9.27
N VAL A 76 8.36 -11.63 10.57
CA VAL A 76 9.45 -12.47 11.07
C VAL A 76 9.03 -13.90 10.79
N ASN A 77 9.83 -14.62 9.99
CA ASN A 77 9.68 -16.06 9.80
C ASN A 77 9.54 -16.71 11.18
N ASN A 78 8.34 -17.18 11.54
CA ASN A 78 8.14 -17.85 12.81
C ASN A 78 8.80 -19.23 12.71
N PRO A 79 9.89 -19.53 13.44
CA PRO A 79 10.59 -20.81 13.29
C PRO A 79 9.70 -22.03 13.60
N ALA A 80 8.57 -21.80 14.29
CA ALA A 80 7.59 -22.83 14.64
C ALA A 80 6.56 -23.14 13.54
N GLN A 81 6.41 -22.30 12.50
CA GLN A 81 5.48 -22.56 11.39
C GLN A 81 6.20 -23.19 10.19
N PRO A 82 5.55 -24.08 9.43
CA PRO A 82 6.10 -24.59 8.18
C PRO A 82 6.41 -23.44 7.21
N PRO A 83 7.54 -23.46 6.47
CA PRO A 83 7.93 -22.38 5.54
C PRO A 83 6.92 -22.09 4.42
N ASN A 84 6.01 -23.03 4.14
CA ASN A 84 4.96 -22.90 3.12
C ASN A 84 3.69 -22.23 3.66
N GLU A 85 3.60 -22.01 4.98
CA GLU A 85 2.47 -21.34 5.61
C GLU A 85 2.75 -19.86 5.93
N GLN A 86 4.00 -19.43 5.72
CA GLN A 86 4.44 -18.08 6.06
C GLN A 86 4.35 -17.16 4.83
N PRO A 87 3.97 -15.88 5.02
CA PRO A 87 4.07 -14.88 3.96
C PRO A 87 5.53 -14.75 3.49
N LEU A 88 5.77 -14.93 2.19
CA LEU A 88 7.12 -14.87 1.64
C LEU A 88 7.70 -13.45 1.67
N GLY A 89 6.83 -12.43 1.70
CA GLY A 89 7.22 -11.04 1.52
C GLY A 89 7.89 -10.83 0.16
N ILE A 90 7.32 -11.41 -0.91
CA ILE A 90 7.83 -11.18 -2.29
C ILE A 90 7.76 -9.70 -2.59
N ALA A 91 8.86 -9.14 -3.09
CA ALA A 91 8.98 -7.76 -3.47
C ALA A 91 9.45 -7.65 -4.92
N VAL A 92 8.73 -6.89 -5.73
CA VAL A 92 9.14 -6.47 -7.06
C VAL A 92 9.45 -4.99 -7.00
N ALA A 93 10.69 -4.64 -7.27
CA ALA A 93 11.20 -3.28 -7.30
C ALA A 93 11.38 -2.82 -8.74
N VAL A 94 10.77 -1.70 -9.10
CA VAL A 94 10.82 -1.13 -10.46
C VAL A 94 11.47 0.23 -10.41
N THR A 95 12.53 0.38 -11.17
CA THR A 95 13.21 1.66 -11.40
C THR A 95 13.11 2.02 -12.88
N LYS A 96 13.71 3.14 -13.28
CA LYS A 96 13.77 3.52 -14.70
C LYS A 96 14.56 2.53 -15.57
N GLU A 97 15.60 1.91 -15.02
CA GLU A 97 16.54 1.09 -15.81
C GLU A 97 16.46 -0.41 -15.51
N LYS A 98 15.99 -0.76 -14.31
CA LYS A 98 16.01 -2.13 -13.81
C LYS A 98 14.71 -2.51 -13.09
N LEU A 99 14.40 -3.80 -13.17
CA LEU A 99 13.40 -4.47 -12.36
C LEU A 99 14.08 -5.56 -11.53
N LEU A 100 13.80 -5.58 -10.22
CA LEU A 100 14.36 -6.55 -9.27
C LEU A 100 13.22 -7.36 -8.66
N LEU A 101 13.44 -8.67 -8.53
CA LEU A 101 12.59 -9.57 -7.75
C LEU A 101 13.41 -10.13 -6.59
N PHE A 102 12.89 -9.96 -5.37
CA PHE A 102 13.50 -10.47 -4.16
C PHE A 102 12.42 -10.79 -3.11
N SER A 103 12.83 -11.25 -1.92
CA SER A 103 11.93 -11.37 -0.78
C SER A 103 12.44 -10.59 0.41
N ILE A 104 11.53 -9.96 1.16
CA ILE A 104 11.83 -9.27 2.41
C ILE A 104 12.32 -10.28 3.47
N SER A 105 11.81 -11.51 3.43
CA SER A 105 12.22 -12.62 4.31
C SER A 105 13.62 -13.19 3.99
N GLY A 106 14.20 -12.84 2.83
CA GLY A 106 15.46 -13.40 2.33
C GLY A 106 15.37 -14.81 1.72
N LEU A 107 14.19 -15.43 1.73
CA LEU A 107 13.95 -16.78 1.23
C LEU A 107 14.02 -16.92 -0.31
N GLU A 108 13.78 -15.84 -1.04
CA GLU A 108 13.87 -15.72 -2.50
C GLU A 108 14.81 -14.57 -2.86
N GLY A 109 16.04 -14.63 -2.35
CA GLY A 109 17.02 -13.55 -2.52
C GLY A 109 16.75 -12.33 -1.66
N SER A 110 17.66 -11.37 -1.73
CA SER A 110 17.64 -10.11 -0.97
C SER A 110 17.81 -8.91 -1.90
N LEU A 111 17.62 -7.68 -1.41
CA LEU A 111 17.85 -6.49 -2.22
C LEU A 111 19.29 -6.38 -2.75
N LYS A 112 20.29 -6.88 -2.00
CA LYS A 112 21.71 -6.88 -2.41
C LYS A 112 22.08 -8.01 -3.37
N ALA A 113 21.31 -9.10 -3.33
CA ALA A 113 21.49 -10.28 -4.17
C ALA A 113 20.09 -10.78 -4.58
N PRO A 114 19.44 -10.10 -5.55
CA PRO A 114 18.07 -10.38 -5.92
C PRO A 114 17.95 -11.76 -6.57
N ARG A 115 16.78 -12.38 -6.47
CA ARG A 115 16.49 -13.64 -7.16
C ARG A 115 16.54 -13.47 -8.67
N LEU A 116 16.09 -12.31 -9.15
CA LEU A 116 16.12 -11.92 -10.55
C LEU A 116 16.35 -10.42 -10.67
N GLU A 117 17.22 -10.04 -11.60
CA GLU A 117 17.47 -8.66 -12.02
C GLU A 117 17.29 -8.59 -13.53
N LEU A 118 16.39 -7.72 -13.98
CA LEU A 118 16.09 -7.49 -15.39
C LEU A 118 16.49 -6.08 -15.77
N SER A 119 17.14 -5.95 -16.91
CA SER A 119 17.38 -4.65 -17.54
C SER A 119 16.20 -4.26 -18.42
N LYS A 120 16.10 -2.97 -18.75
CA LYS A 120 15.11 -2.46 -19.70
C LYS A 120 15.20 -3.15 -21.07
N THR A 121 14.05 -3.47 -21.65
CA THR A 121 13.85 -4.11 -22.96
C THR A 121 12.81 -3.34 -23.78
N GLY A 122 12.44 -3.84 -24.95
CA GLY A 122 11.32 -3.31 -25.73
C GLY A 122 11.73 -2.22 -26.72
N ARG A 123 13.01 -2.18 -27.07
CA ARG A 123 13.55 -1.26 -28.07
C ARG A 123 13.05 -1.66 -29.45
N PRO A 124 13.01 -0.73 -30.42
CA PRO A 124 12.72 -1.07 -31.80
C PRO A 124 13.61 -2.22 -32.30
N GLY A 125 12.98 -3.26 -32.86
CA GLY A 125 13.65 -4.49 -33.29
C GLY A 125 13.61 -5.64 -32.27
N ASP A 126 13.28 -5.37 -31.00
CA ASP A 126 13.12 -6.43 -29.99
C ASP A 126 11.86 -7.26 -30.28
N PRO A 127 11.86 -8.57 -29.95
CA PRO A 127 10.68 -9.41 -30.10
C PRO A 127 9.58 -8.97 -29.13
N CYS A 128 8.33 -9.02 -29.58
CA CYS A 128 7.17 -8.73 -28.76
C CYS A 128 5.97 -9.61 -29.12
N ASP A 129 5.11 -9.93 -28.15
CA ASP A 129 3.80 -10.52 -28.42
C ASP A 129 2.63 -9.57 -28.12
N GLY A 130 2.94 -8.37 -27.65
CA GLY A 130 1.96 -7.33 -27.41
C GLY A 130 2.59 -5.97 -27.23
N ALA A 131 1.77 -4.94 -27.35
CA ALA A 131 2.17 -3.54 -27.26
C ALA A 131 2.87 -3.22 -25.92
N TYR A 132 2.43 -3.87 -24.83
CA TYR A 132 2.98 -3.73 -23.49
C TYR A 132 4.48 -4.09 -23.37
N GLN A 133 5.07 -4.80 -24.35
CA GLN A 133 6.49 -5.16 -24.34
C GLN A 133 7.39 -4.18 -25.09
N CYS A 134 6.83 -3.13 -25.67
CA CYS A 134 7.58 -2.16 -26.47
C CYS A 134 7.56 -0.79 -25.82
N GLU A 135 8.71 -0.10 -25.80
CA GLU A 135 8.84 1.22 -25.17
C GLU A 135 7.91 2.25 -25.84
N THR A 136 7.63 2.07 -27.13
CA THR A 136 6.72 2.88 -27.96
C THR A 136 5.26 2.41 -27.92
N ASN A 137 4.96 1.36 -27.15
CA ASN A 137 3.66 0.71 -27.11
C ASN A 137 3.15 0.24 -28.49
N LYS A 138 4.06 -0.06 -29.43
CA LYS A 138 3.73 -0.58 -30.75
C LYS A 138 4.48 -1.87 -31.06
N CYS A 139 3.72 -2.95 -31.18
CA CYS A 139 4.18 -4.27 -31.59
C CYS A 139 3.55 -4.63 -32.93
N VAL A 140 4.35 -4.80 -33.98
CA VAL A 140 3.88 -5.12 -35.33
C VAL A 140 4.61 -6.35 -35.83
N LYS A 141 3.87 -7.37 -36.27
CA LYS A 141 4.44 -8.66 -36.71
C LYS A 141 5.43 -9.25 -35.69
N GLN A 142 5.07 -9.15 -34.41
CA GLN A 142 5.84 -9.65 -33.27
C GLN A 142 7.20 -8.97 -33.05
N VAL A 143 7.37 -7.74 -33.54
CA VAL A 143 8.57 -6.94 -33.34
C VAL A 143 8.18 -5.53 -32.90
N CYS A 144 8.92 -4.97 -31.95
CA CYS A 144 8.74 -3.60 -31.50
C CYS A 144 9.14 -2.63 -32.61
N VAL A 145 8.30 -1.62 -32.86
CA VAL A 145 8.54 -0.64 -33.93
C VAL A 145 8.65 0.76 -33.38
N GLU A 146 9.41 1.60 -34.07
CA GLU A 146 9.49 3.02 -33.74
C GLU A 146 8.14 3.70 -33.91
N ASP A 147 7.85 4.62 -32.98
CA ASP A 147 6.74 5.54 -33.08
C ASP A 147 7.22 6.95 -32.69
N PRO A 148 7.38 7.87 -33.65
CA PRO A 148 7.82 9.22 -33.38
C PRO A 148 6.86 10.02 -32.47
N THR A 149 5.62 9.54 -32.32
CA THR A 149 4.57 10.21 -31.52
C THR A 149 4.35 9.59 -30.15
N ALA A 150 4.97 8.43 -29.86
CA ALA A 150 4.78 7.75 -28.58
C ALA A 150 5.73 8.29 -27.52
N ASP A 151 5.22 8.39 -26.28
CA ASP A 151 6.06 8.57 -25.11
C ASP A 151 6.82 7.26 -24.83
N VAL A 152 8.15 7.36 -24.79
CA VAL A 152 9.03 6.21 -24.50
C VAL A 152 8.92 5.87 -23.02
N THR A 153 8.36 4.69 -22.72
CA THR A 153 8.22 4.20 -21.35
C THR A 153 9.21 3.07 -21.06
N PRO A 154 9.72 2.94 -19.82
CA PRO A 154 10.55 1.79 -19.46
C PRO A 154 9.71 0.52 -19.50
N VAL A 155 10.20 -0.47 -20.24
CA VAL A 155 9.59 -1.79 -20.37
C VAL A 155 10.61 -2.85 -19.99
N PHE A 156 10.13 -3.96 -19.44
CA PHE A 156 10.97 -5.05 -18.95
C PHE A 156 10.47 -6.38 -19.50
N ASP A 157 11.30 -7.41 -19.40
CA ASP A 157 10.91 -8.77 -19.75
C ASP A 157 9.95 -9.36 -18.68
N TYR A 158 8.68 -9.00 -18.82
CA TYR A 158 7.61 -9.45 -17.94
C TYR A 158 7.41 -10.97 -17.97
N ARG A 159 7.81 -11.65 -19.05
CA ARG A 159 7.71 -13.11 -19.18
C ARG A 159 8.74 -13.80 -18.32
N THR A 160 9.97 -13.27 -18.30
CA THR A 160 11.02 -13.77 -17.40
C THR A 160 10.66 -13.51 -15.94
N LEU A 161 10.09 -12.34 -15.61
CA LEU A 161 9.53 -12.07 -14.27
C LEU A 161 8.43 -13.08 -13.90
N ASN A 162 7.45 -13.26 -14.78
CA ASN A 162 6.34 -14.18 -14.55
C ASN A 162 6.83 -15.62 -14.35
N THR A 163 7.77 -16.07 -15.17
CA THR A 163 8.36 -17.41 -15.07
C THR A 163 9.03 -17.63 -13.71
N ALA A 164 9.76 -16.65 -13.20
CA ALA A 164 10.36 -16.72 -11.87
C ALA A 164 9.29 -16.79 -10.76
N LEU A 165 8.21 -16.02 -10.87
CA LEU A 165 7.10 -16.06 -9.90
C LEU A 165 6.33 -17.39 -9.95
N VAL A 166 6.11 -17.94 -11.15
CA VAL A 166 5.51 -19.27 -11.35
C VAL A 166 6.39 -20.34 -10.71
N GLU A 167 7.71 -20.28 -10.89
CA GLU A 167 8.66 -21.24 -10.28
C GLU A 167 8.57 -21.21 -8.76
N ILE A 168 8.59 -20.00 -8.15
CA ILE A 168 8.47 -19.82 -6.70
C ILE A 168 7.14 -20.39 -6.19
N ALA A 169 6.02 -20.02 -6.83
CA ALA A 169 4.69 -20.46 -6.42
C ALA A 169 4.52 -21.98 -6.59
N SER A 170 5.02 -22.54 -7.68
CA SER A 170 4.97 -23.99 -7.95
C SER A 170 5.77 -24.77 -6.91
N ARG A 171 7.00 -24.34 -6.62
CA ARG A 171 7.88 -25.03 -5.67
C ARG A 171 7.33 -25.04 -4.26
N ARG A 172 6.63 -23.97 -3.85
CA ARG A 172 6.18 -23.80 -2.47
C ARG A 172 4.76 -24.28 -2.22
N PHE A 173 3.85 -24.05 -3.16
CA PHE A 173 2.42 -24.20 -2.90
C PHE A 173 1.75 -25.25 -3.78
N ALA A 174 2.40 -25.76 -4.83
CA ALA A 174 1.73 -26.70 -5.74
C ALA A 174 1.18 -27.92 -5.00
N ASN A 175 -0.09 -28.24 -5.28
CA ASN A 175 -0.83 -29.34 -4.68
C ASN A 175 -1.06 -29.21 -3.15
N GLN A 176 -0.88 -28.01 -2.58
CA GLN A 176 -1.15 -27.71 -1.17
C GLN A 176 -2.34 -26.75 -1.05
N MET A 177 -3.01 -26.75 0.10
CA MET A 177 -3.98 -25.72 0.44
C MET A 177 -3.22 -24.45 0.78
N ARG A 178 -3.41 -23.40 -0.02
CA ARG A 178 -2.63 -22.17 0.10
C ARG A 178 -3.41 -21.15 0.92
N LYS A 179 -2.83 -20.66 2.01
CA LYS A 179 -3.49 -19.66 2.85
C LYS A 179 -3.63 -18.31 2.14
N PRO A 180 -4.73 -17.57 2.34
CA PRO A 180 -4.97 -16.28 1.68
C PRO A 180 -3.82 -15.27 1.84
N GLU A 181 -3.22 -15.18 3.03
CA GLU A 181 -2.12 -14.23 3.32
C GLU A 181 -0.86 -14.48 2.49
N THR A 182 -0.69 -15.69 1.95
CA THR A 182 0.50 -16.03 1.13
C THR A 182 0.40 -15.53 -0.32
N TYR A 183 -0.74 -14.99 -0.74
CA TYR A 183 -0.94 -14.37 -2.06
C TYR A 183 -0.44 -12.92 -2.15
N GLN A 184 0.05 -12.37 -1.04
CA GLN A 184 0.53 -10.99 -0.98
C GLN A 184 1.91 -10.83 -1.63
N ALA A 185 2.09 -9.75 -2.39
CA ALA A 185 3.39 -9.27 -2.86
C ALA A 185 3.45 -7.74 -2.76
N VAL A 186 4.67 -7.22 -2.64
CA VAL A 186 4.93 -5.78 -2.57
C VAL A 186 5.46 -5.29 -3.92
N LEU A 187 4.84 -4.26 -4.48
CA LEU A 187 5.37 -3.53 -5.63
C LEU A 187 5.99 -2.22 -5.14
N MET A 188 7.30 -2.11 -5.29
CA MET A 188 8.07 -0.91 -5.02
C MET A 188 8.37 -0.23 -6.35
N ALA A 189 8.07 1.05 -6.48
CA ALA A 189 8.29 1.77 -7.73
C ALA A 189 8.92 3.14 -7.49
N ASP A 190 9.88 3.49 -8.33
CA ASP A 190 10.36 4.87 -8.44
C ASP A 190 9.21 5.77 -8.95
N PRO A 191 9.01 6.97 -8.38
CA PRO A 191 7.95 7.90 -8.79
C PRO A 191 8.02 8.34 -10.26
N THR A 192 9.16 8.17 -10.92
CA THR A 192 9.34 8.49 -12.35
C THR A 192 8.85 7.38 -13.28
N VAL A 193 8.54 6.19 -12.76
CA VAL A 193 8.05 5.07 -13.57
C VAL A 193 6.60 5.33 -13.98
N PRO A 194 6.28 5.34 -15.29
CA PRO A 194 4.91 5.53 -15.76
C PRO A 194 3.96 4.45 -15.26
N TYR A 195 2.71 4.83 -15.02
CA TYR A 195 1.69 3.90 -14.51
C TYR A 195 1.44 2.71 -15.45
N GLY A 196 1.58 2.89 -16.77
CA GLY A 196 1.46 1.79 -17.75
C GLY A 196 2.49 0.66 -17.53
N THR A 197 3.73 1.02 -17.18
CA THR A 197 4.76 0.05 -16.79
C THR A 197 4.34 -0.71 -15.53
N LEU A 198 3.80 -0.01 -14.53
CA LEU A 198 3.34 -0.62 -13.28
C LEU A 198 2.17 -1.58 -13.50
N ILE A 199 1.20 -1.24 -14.36
CA ILE A 199 0.10 -2.14 -14.74
C ILE A 199 0.66 -3.43 -15.35
N SER A 200 1.65 -3.31 -16.24
CA SER A 200 2.26 -4.47 -16.90
C SER A 200 2.99 -5.38 -15.91
N VAL A 201 3.70 -4.78 -14.93
CA VAL A 201 4.33 -5.51 -13.82
C VAL A 201 3.27 -6.23 -12.96
N ILE A 202 2.19 -5.54 -12.58
CA ILE A 202 1.09 -6.14 -11.80
C ILE A 202 0.44 -7.29 -12.57
N GLY A 203 0.21 -7.12 -13.87
CA GLY A 203 -0.30 -8.18 -14.74
C GLY A 203 0.59 -9.43 -14.71
N ALA A 204 1.91 -9.23 -14.82
CA ALA A 204 2.89 -10.31 -14.75
C ALA A 204 3.01 -10.94 -13.34
N MET A 205 2.68 -10.21 -12.28
CA MET A 205 2.71 -10.73 -10.90
C MET A 205 1.47 -11.55 -10.54
N ARG A 206 0.33 -11.25 -11.15
CA ARG A 206 -0.97 -11.78 -10.74
C ARG A 206 -1.22 -13.21 -11.21
N CYS A 207 -0.91 -13.51 -12.46
CA CYS A 207 -1.33 -14.76 -13.10
C CYS A 207 -0.24 -15.28 -14.03
N LYS A 208 -0.22 -16.60 -14.25
CA LYS A 208 0.66 -17.19 -15.27
C LYS A 208 0.36 -16.58 -16.64
N MET A 209 1.38 -16.04 -17.28
CA MET A 209 1.25 -15.50 -18.63
C MET A 209 1.12 -16.65 -19.64
N PRO A 210 0.32 -16.48 -20.70
CA PRO A 210 0.23 -17.48 -21.76
C PRO A 210 1.56 -17.60 -22.50
N ASP A 211 1.77 -18.69 -23.22
CA ASP A 211 2.96 -18.81 -24.08
C ASP A 211 2.99 -17.66 -25.11
N PHE A 212 4.17 -17.41 -25.68
CA PHE A 212 4.36 -16.33 -26.64
C PHE A 212 3.35 -16.38 -27.80
N GLY A 213 2.61 -15.30 -27.99
CA GLY A 213 1.59 -15.17 -29.04
C GLY A 213 0.28 -15.94 -28.79
N LYS A 214 0.08 -16.52 -27.60
CA LYS A 214 -1.19 -17.17 -27.22
C LYS A 214 -2.08 -16.24 -26.39
N GLU A 215 -3.38 -16.49 -26.44
CA GLU A 215 -4.36 -15.76 -25.64
C GLU A 215 -4.24 -16.08 -24.15
N VAL A 216 -4.60 -15.08 -23.33
CA VAL A 216 -4.56 -15.17 -21.86
C VAL A 216 -5.61 -16.16 -21.39
N ALA A 217 -5.18 -17.22 -20.69
CA ALA A 217 -6.10 -18.11 -19.99
C ALA A 217 -6.65 -17.41 -18.73
N THR A 218 -7.93 -17.65 -18.43
CA THR A 218 -8.54 -17.13 -17.20
C THR A 218 -7.86 -17.74 -15.98
N CYS A 219 -7.55 -16.89 -15.01
CA CYS A 219 -6.81 -17.23 -13.81
C CYS A 219 -7.66 -16.93 -12.58
N TYR A 220 -7.68 -17.87 -11.63
CA TYR A 220 -8.56 -17.86 -10.48
C TYR A 220 -8.01 -16.95 -9.39
N LEU A 221 -8.68 -15.82 -9.19
CA LEU A 221 -8.34 -14.86 -8.15
C LEU A 221 -9.05 -15.25 -6.83
N PRO A 222 -8.35 -15.24 -5.70
CA PRO A 222 -8.97 -15.44 -4.39
C PRO A 222 -9.90 -14.28 -4.05
N THR A 223 -11.03 -14.58 -3.39
CA THR A 223 -11.93 -13.57 -2.84
C THR A 223 -11.80 -13.48 -1.31
N ALA A 224 -12.01 -12.27 -0.78
CA ALA A 224 -12.15 -12.04 0.66
C ALA A 224 -13.62 -12.07 1.13
N ASP A 225 -14.58 -12.32 0.23
CA ASP A 225 -16.00 -12.33 0.59
C ASP A 225 -16.40 -13.61 1.34
N GLU A 226 -16.67 -13.46 2.64
CA GLU A 226 -17.12 -14.53 3.53
C GLU A 226 -18.41 -15.22 3.06
N LYS A 227 -19.31 -14.51 2.36
CA LYS A 227 -20.55 -15.11 1.85
C LYS A 227 -20.27 -16.09 0.71
N LEU A 228 -19.28 -15.77 -0.12
CA LEU A 228 -18.90 -16.59 -1.26
C LEU A 228 -18.09 -17.82 -0.80
N LYS A 229 -17.32 -17.72 0.29
CA LYS A 229 -16.63 -18.88 0.91
C LYS A 229 -17.59 -20.01 1.30
N ALA A 230 -18.83 -19.68 1.69
CA ALA A 230 -19.85 -20.67 2.05
C ALA A 230 -20.40 -21.47 0.87
N ASN A 231 -20.04 -21.14 -0.38
CA ASN A 231 -20.49 -21.87 -1.56
C ASN A 231 -20.00 -23.34 -1.50
N PRO A 232 -20.86 -24.35 -1.77
CA PRO A 232 -20.45 -25.75 -1.84
C PRO A 232 -19.27 -26.00 -2.80
N ASN A 233 -19.24 -25.26 -3.92
CA ASN A 233 -18.13 -25.30 -4.87
C ASN A 233 -17.13 -24.19 -4.52
N PRO A 234 -15.85 -24.53 -4.26
CA PRO A 234 -14.84 -23.53 -3.91
C PRO A 234 -14.32 -22.74 -5.11
N VAL A 235 -14.73 -23.11 -6.33
CA VAL A 235 -14.42 -22.42 -7.59
C VAL A 235 -15.70 -22.27 -8.40
N ASP A 236 -15.93 -21.10 -8.98
CA ASP A 236 -17.07 -20.84 -9.88
C ASP A 236 -16.73 -21.16 -11.35
N ASP A 237 -17.78 -21.34 -12.15
CA ASP A 237 -17.75 -21.38 -13.61
C ASP A 237 -17.15 -20.08 -14.20
N ASP A 238 -17.31 -18.95 -13.50
CA ASP A 238 -16.72 -17.64 -13.81
C ASP A 238 -15.27 -17.48 -13.30
N ALA A 239 -14.59 -18.59 -12.98
CA ALA A 239 -13.16 -18.58 -12.66
C ALA A 239 -12.80 -17.79 -11.39
N ARG A 240 -13.70 -17.75 -10.40
CA ARG A 240 -13.45 -17.14 -9.08
C ARG A 240 -13.08 -18.22 -8.08
N LEU A 241 -11.99 -18.04 -7.34
CA LEU A 241 -11.61 -18.91 -6.23
C LEU A 241 -12.28 -18.38 -4.96
N TYR A 242 -13.33 -19.07 -4.54
CA TYR A 242 -14.11 -18.72 -3.36
C TYR A 242 -13.43 -19.13 -2.07
N ASP A 243 -12.70 -20.25 -2.09
CA ASP A 243 -12.00 -20.73 -0.91
C ASP A 243 -10.68 -21.42 -1.28
N THR A 244 -9.58 -20.75 -0.92
CA THR A 244 -8.21 -21.22 -1.16
C THR A 244 -7.82 -22.39 -0.25
N GLU A 245 -8.55 -22.62 0.84
CA GLU A 245 -8.28 -23.66 1.82
C GLU A 245 -9.00 -24.98 1.50
N ARG A 246 -9.96 -24.94 0.56
CA ARG A 246 -10.70 -26.12 0.08
C ARG A 246 -10.27 -26.61 -1.31
N THR A 247 -9.38 -25.89 -1.98
CA THR A 247 -8.90 -26.24 -3.33
C THR A 247 -7.38 -26.33 -3.35
N PRO A 248 -6.79 -27.48 -3.76
CA PRO A 248 -5.35 -27.57 -3.95
C PRO A 248 -4.86 -26.55 -4.97
N TYR A 249 -3.78 -25.85 -4.63
CA TYR A 249 -3.22 -24.81 -5.47
C TYR A 249 -2.59 -25.39 -6.75
N ASP A 250 -2.99 -24.84 -7.89
CA ASP A 250 -2.42 -25.09 -9.22
C ASP A 250 -1.94 -23.75 -9.82
N PRO A 251 -0.62 -23.55 -9.98
CA PRO A 251 -0.04 -22.30 -10.49
C PRO A 251 -0.41 -21.98 -11.95
N ASN A 252 -0.97 -22.94 -12.69
CA ASN A 252 -1.42 -22.71 -14.07
C ASN A 252 -2.85 -22.17 -14.12
N LYS A 253 -3.63 -22.36 -13.05
CA LYS A 253 -5.04 -21.99 -12.99
C LYS A 253 -5.33 -20.92 -11.95
N HIS A 254 -4.54 -20.85 -10.88
CA HIS A 254 -4.75 -19.93 -9.77
C HIS A 254 -3.79 -18.74 -9.85
N ALA A 255 -4.16 -17.67 -9.15
CA ALA A 255 -3.31 -16.49 -8.99
C ALA A 255 -1.92 -16.84 -8.42
N LEU A 256 -0.89 -16.16 -8.91
CA LEU A 256 0.46 -16.22 -8.36
C LEU A 256 0.52 -15.35 -7.10
N PHE A 257 0.54 -14.02 -7.27
CA PHE A 257 0.51 -13.06 -6.17
C PHE A 257 -0.48 -11.94 -6.51
N SER A 258 -1.75 -12.15 -6.17
CA SER A 258 -2.86 -11.28 -6.58
C SER A 258 -2.99 -10.01 -5.75
N ASP A 259 -2.63 -10.09 -4.47
CA ASP A 259 -2.72 -8.99 -3.52
C ASP A 259 -1.43 -8.16 -3.55
N VAL A 260 -1.38 -7.22 -4.49
CA VAL A 260 -0.20 -6.37 -4.72
C VAL A 260 -0.35 -5.08 -3.93
N VAL A 261 0.48 -4.92 -2.90
CA VAL A 261 0.56 -3.72 -2.08
C VAL A 261 1.62 -2.78 -2.64
N PHE A 262 1.28 -1.50 -2.82
CA PHE A 262 2.22 -0.50 -3.31
C PHE A 262 3.06 0.08 -2.17
N SER A 263 4.36 0.24 -2.43
CA SER A 263 5.28 0.94 -1.55
C SER A 263 6.04 2.01 -2.34
N GLY A 264 6.24 3.18 -1.72
CA GLY A 264 7.00 4.30 -2.30
C GLY A 264 8.50 4.02 -2.49
N GLY A 265 8.98 2.84 -2.06
CA GLY A 265 10.14 2.10 -2.58
C GLY A 265 11.54 2.71 -2.44
N PHE A 266 11.73 3.95 -2.84
CA PHE A 266 13.05 4.55 -3.07
C PHE A 266 12.99 6.03 -2.68
N ARG A 267 13.23 6.34 -1.41
CA ARG A 267 13.57 7.69 -0.95
C ARG A 267 14.92 7.66 -0.28
#